data_AF-A0A0I9N5X2-F1
#
_entry.id   AF-A0A0I9N5X2-F1
#
_cell.length_a   1.000
_cell.length_b   1.000
_cell.length_c   1.000
_cell.angle_alpha   90.00
_cell.angle_beta   90.00
_cell.angle_gamma   90.00
#
_symmetry.space_group_name_H-M   'P 1'
#
loop_
_entity.id
_entity.type
_entity.pdbx_description
1 polymer ?
#
loop_
_entity_poly.entity_id
_entity_poly.type
_entity_poly.pdbx_seq_one_letter_code
_entity_poly.pdbx_strand_id
1 'polypeptide(L)'
;MATAVRGCVFCSIIHGQRDKHLKSSDNAVVIQDRSPHAPHHYLILSKLHINQASDLTVVDLPLVKEMDHLGRDYLRETLKEKGEADTVEGLLRMGFHWSIFVTVRHLHMHLLYPTREMNFIYRSIIFRSGRFFRTTKNIIDNLEKKKSADGRLDRKKEVKSTPAATGQNDLPDTT
;
A
#
# COMPACT_ATOMS: atom_id res chain seq x y z
N MET A 1 -3.57 5.02 14.73
CA MET A 1 -4.53 4.27 13.89
C MET A 1 -5.79 4.07 14.68
N ALA A 2 -6.97 4.16 14.06
CA ALA A 2 -8.26 3.91 14.70
C ALA A 2 -9.09 2.95 13.84
N THR A 3 -9.96 2.13 14.43
CA THR A 3 -10.85 1.24 13.67
C THR A 3 -11.82 2.03 12.78
N ALA A 4 -12.30 3.17 13.27
CA ALA A 4 -13.09 4.13 12.52
C ALA A 4 -12.93 5.55 13.13
N VAL A 5 -13.13 6.58 12.30
CA VAL A 5 -13.13 7.99 12.74
C VAL A 5 -14.48 8.62 12.38
N ARG A 6 -15.12 9.26 13.36
CA ARG A 6 -16.41 9.95 13.15
C ARG A 6 -16.25 11.07 12.13
N GLY A 7 -17.15 11.12 11.14
CA GLY A 7 -17.11 12.12 10.07
C GLY A 7 -16.17 11.78 8.90
N CYS A 8 -15.39 10.69 8.99
CA CYS A 8 -14.62 10.20 7.85
C CYS A 8 -15.57 9.51 6.85
N VAL A 9 -15.65 10.05 5.63
CA VAL A 9 -16.54 9.53 4.57
C VAL A 9 -16.21 8.09 4.19
N PHE A 10 -14.92 7.73 4.16
CA PHE A 10 -14.47 6.37 3.83
C PHE A 10 -14.69 5.38 4.97
N CYS A 11 -14.53 5.79 6.24
CA CYS A 11 -14.98 4.98 7.38
C CYS A 11 -16.47 4.67 7.30
N SER A 12 -17.32 5.65 6.95
CA SER A 12 -18.75 5.41 6.76
C SER A 12 -19.05 4.41 5.65
N ILE A 13 -18.28 4.42 4.56
CA ILE A 13 -18.42 3.42 3.48
C ILE A 13 -18.01 2.04 3.97
N ILE A 14 -16.84 1.92 4.60
CA ILE A 14 -16.29 0.64 5.08
C ILE A 14 -17.23 -0.03 6.08
N HIS A 15 -17.77 0.73 7.04
CA HIS A 15 -18.51 0.17 8.18
C HIS A 15 -20.03 0.21 8.01
N GLY A 16 -20.56 1.00 7.07
CA GLY A 16 -22.00 1.24 6.94
C GLY A 16 -22.60 1.06 5.53
N GLN A 17 -21.81 1.00 4.46
CA GLN A 17 -22.31 0.97 3.07
C GLN A 17 -21.69 -0.21 2.29
N ARG A 18 -22.03 -1.43 2.73
CA ARG A 18 -21.49 -2.68 2.15
C ARG A 18 -21.92 -2.90 0.70
N ASP A 19 -23.03 -2.30 0.28
CA ASP A 19 -23.52 -2.29 -1.10
C ASP A 19 -22.52 -1.64 -2.08
N LYS A 20 -21.63 -0.77 -1.59
CA LYS A 20 -20.58 -0.14 -2.40
C LYS A 20 -19.31 -0.98 -2.52
N HIS A 21 -19.22 -2.08 -1.78
CA HIS A 21 -18.02 -2.92 -1.74
C HIS A 21 -18.03 -3.85 -2.94
N LEU A 22 -17.12 -3.60 -3.88
CA LEU A 22 -16.99 -4.42 -5.09
C LEU A 22 -16.23 -5.72 -4.80
N LYS A 23 -15.21 -5.63 -3.94
CA LYS A 23 -14.43 -6.77 -3.44
C LYS A 23 -13.84 -6.42 -2.09
N SER A 24 -13.70 -7.40 -1.21
CA SER A 24 -13.16 -7.22 0.13
C SER A 24 -12.10 -8.28 0.45
N SER A 25 -11.16 -7.90 1.28
CA SER A 25 -10.17 -8.76 1.94
C SER A 25 -10.32 -8.63 3.46
N ASP A 26 -9.38 -9.16 4.25
CA ASP A 26 -9.39 -9.00 5.69
C ASP A 26 -9.16 -7.54 6.09
N ASN A 27 -8.25 -6.83 5.42
CA ASN A 27 -7.84 -5.47 5.83
C ASN A 27 -8.16 -4.36 4.83
N ALA A 28 -8.70 -4.67 3.65
CA ALA A 28 -9.03 -3.67 2.63
C ALA A 28 -10.35 -3.97 1.88
N VAL A 29 -10.90 -2.93 1.25
CA VAL A 29 -12.10 -2.99 0.41
C VAL A 29 -11.90 -2.20 -0.89
N VAL A 30 -12.39 -2.72 -2.00
CA VAL A 30 -12.43 -2.06 -3.31
C VAL A 30 -13.79 -1.39 -3.50
N ILE A 31 -13.78 -0.13 -3.92
CA ILE A 31 -14.97 0.63 -4.32
C ILE A 31 -14.76 1.32 -5.65
N GLN A 32 -15.86 1.66 -6.34
CA GLN A 32 -15.85 2.52 -7.52
C GLN A 32 -15.54 3.96 -7.11
N ASP A 33 -14.61 4.63 -7.79
CA ASP A 33 -14.44 6.07 -7.62
C ASP A 33 -15.71 6.79 -8.11
N ARG A 34 -16.20 7.77 -7.33
CA ARG A 34 -17.41 8.53 -7.64
C ARG A 34 -17.29 9.41 -8.90
N SER A 35 -16.06 9.76 -9.29
CA SER A 35 -15.72 10.61 -10.42
C SER A 35 -14.55 9.97 -11.19
N PRO A 36 -14.83 8.88 -11.94
CA PRO A 36 -13.78 8.12 -12.61
C PRO A 36 -12.99 8.95 -13.62
N HIS A 37 -11.67 8.76 -13.66
CA HIS A 37 -10.76 9.43 -14.60
C HIS A 37 -10.09 8.47 -15.60
N ALA A 38 -10.47 7.19 -15.54
CA ALA A 38 -10.15 6.11 -16.47
C ALA A 38 -11.38 5.16 -16.50
N PRO A 39 -11.55 4.32 -17.54
CA PRO A 39 -12.64 3.34 -17.60
C PRO A 39 -12.75 2.48 -16.35
N HIS A 40 -11.61 2.05 -15.81
CA HIS A 40 -11.48 1.43 -14.50
C HIS A 40 -10.76 2.41 -13.58
N HIS A 41 -11.52 3.16 -12.78
CA HIS A 41 -11.00 3.97 -11.68
C HIS A 41 -11.58 3.46 -10.36
N TYR A 42 -10.79 2.68 -9.63
CA TYR A 42 -11.18 2.11 -8.35
C TYR A 42 -10.36 2.71 -7.22
N LEU A 43 -10.95 2.70 -6.03
CA LEU A 43 -10.27 3.03 -4.79
C LEU A 43 -10.20 1.78 -3.92
N ILE A 44 -9.01 1.43 -3.48
CA ILE A 44 -8.79 0.40 -2.48
C ILE A 44 -8.62 1.09 -1.14
N LEU A 45 -9.60 0.96 -0.25
CA LEU A 45 -9.62 1.58 1.06
C LEU A 45 -9.07 0.61 2.10
N SER A 46 -8.17 1.09 2.95
CA SER A 46 -7.81 0.36 4.18
C SER A 46 -9.00 0.33 5.14
N LYS A 47 -9.29 -0.81 5.78
CA LYS A 47 -10.35 -0.88 6.81
C LYS A 47 -9.97 -0.11 8.07
N LEU A 48 -8.68 -0.13 8.41
CA LEU A 48 -8.12 0.67 9.48
C LEU A 48 -7.97 2.12 9.03
N HIS A 49 -8.37 3.08 9.88
CA HIS A 49 -8.18 4.50 9.57
C HIS A 49 -6.72 4.91 9.74
N ILE A 50 -6.04 5.06 8.61
CA ILE A 50 -4.73 5.72 8.44
C ILE A 50 -5.00 6.99 7.64
N ASN A 51 -4.49 8.17 8.03
CA ASN A 51 -4.95 9.43 7.39
C ASN A 51 -4.51 9.55 5.93
N GLN A 52 -3.28 9.14 5.61
CA GLN A 52 -2.71 9.25 4.27
C GLN A 52 -1.48 8.36 4.09
N ALA A 53 -1.03 8.20 2.85
CA ALA A 53 0.10 7.33 2.51
C ALA A 53 1.45 7.76 3.12
N SER A 54 1.63 9.03 3.51
CA SER A 54 2.87 9.46 4.21
C SER A 54 2.97 8.94 5.64
N ASP A 55 1.85 8.51 6.22
CA ASP A 55 1.78 8.01 7.60
C ASP A 55 2.07 6.50 7.65
N LEU A 56 2.25 5.87 6.49
CA LEU A 56 2.61 4.46 6.38
C LEU A 56 4.01 4.22 6.95
N THR A 57 4.10 3.19 7.78
CA THR A 57 5.32 2.72 8.40
C THR A 57 5.66 1.31 7.93
N VAL A 58 6.78 0.78 8.42
CA VAL A 58 7.24 -0.56 8.08
C VAL A 58 6.24 -1.65 8.50
N VAL A 59 5.48 -1.42 9.58
CA VAL A 59 4.45 -2.35 10.05
C VAL A 59 3.25 -2.44 9.10
N ASP A 60 3.03 -1.41 8.28
CA ASP A 60 1.92 -1.33 7.31
C ASP A 60 2.27 -1.95 5.95
N LEU A 61 3.52 -2.38 5.74
CA LEU A 61 3.95 -2.98 4.47
C LEU A 61 3.06 -4.16 4.01
N PRO A 62 2.64 -5.10 4.88
CA PRO A 62 1.71 -6.16 4.50
C PRO A 62 0.37 -5.61 3.99
N LEU A 63 -0.19 -4.59 4.65
CA LEU A 63 -1.44 -3.93 4.23
C LEU A 63 -1.29 -3.31 2.83
N VAL A 64 -0.20 -2.59 2.57
CA VAL A 64 0.02 -1.97 1.25
C VAL A 64 0.11 -3.03 0.16
N LYS A 65 0.77 -4.16 0.44
CA LYS A 65 0.81 -5.30 -0.49
C LYS A 65 -0.58 -5.90 -0.68
N GLU A 66 -1.33 -6.17 0.38
CA GLU A 66 -2.71 -6.70 0.30
C GLU A 66 -3.61 -5.80 -0.55
N MET A 67 -3.53 -4.47 -0.36
CA MET A 67 -4.27 -3.50 -1.18
C MET A 67 -3.90 -3.57 -2.66
N ASP A 68 -2.60 -3.70 -2.99
CA ASP A 68 -2.13 -3.83 -4.38
C ASP A 68 -2.67 -5.11 -5.03
N HIS A 69 -2.55 -6.24 -4.35
CA HIS A 69 -3.05 -7.53 -4.84
C HIS A 69 -4.56 -7.51 -5.01
N LEU A 70 -5.31 -7.03 -4.01
CA LEU A 70 -6.77 -6.96 -4.05
C LEU A 70 -7.28 -6.13 -5.23
N GLY A 71 -6.66 -4.96 -5.48
CA GLY A 71 -7.03 -4.11 -6.60
C GLY A 71 -6.74 -4.75 -7.96
N ARG A 72 -5.55 -5.33 -8.13
CA ARG A 72 -5.15 -6.02 -9.36
C ARG A 72 -6.04 -7.21 -9.66
N ASP A 73 -6.36 -8.00 -8.63
CA ASP A 73 -7.20 -9.18 -8.76
C ASP A 73 -8.62 -8.79 -9.18
N TYR A 74 -9.21 -7.77 -8.54
CA TYR A 74 -10.51 -7.24 -8.94
C TYR A 74 -10.53 -6.71 -10.38
N LEU A 75 -9.48 -5.99 -10.81
CA LEU A 75 -9.37 -5.52 -12.19
C LEU A 75 -9.34 -6.69 -13.19
N ARG A 76 -8.53 -7.72 -12.92
CA ARG A 76 -8.44 -8.91 -13.79
C ARG A 76 -9.76 -9.64 -13.91
N GLU A 77 -10.46 -9.84 -12.80
CA GLU A 77 -11.81 -10.44 -12.79
C GLU A 77 -12.77 -9.62 -13.65
N THR A 78 -12.80 -8.30 -13.45
CA THR A 78 -13.68 -7.40 -14.20
C THR A 78 -13.40 -7.43 -15.72
N LEU A 79 -12.13 -7.45 -16.13
CA LEU A 79 -11.75 -7.53 -17.55
C LEU A 79 -12.15 -8.87 -18.16
N LYS A 80 -11.90 -9.97 -17.43
CA LYS A 80 -12.26 -11.32 -17.87
C LYS A 80 -13.77 -11.48 -18.05
N GLU A 81 -14.58 -10.93 -17.14
CA GLU A 81 -16.04 -10.92 -17.25
C GLU A 81 -16.55 -10.20 -18.51
N LYS A 82 -15.82 -9.18 -18.97
CA LYS A 82 -16.11 -8.45 -20.21
C LYS A 82 -15.54 -9.10 -21.48
N GLY A 83 -14.83 -10.23 -21.35
CA GLY A 83 -14.12 -10.89 -22.45
C GLY A 83 -12.93 -10.09 -22.97
N GLU A 84 -12.38 -9.19 -22.16
CA GLU A 84 -11.19 -8.39 -22.50
C GLU A 84 -9.90 -9.17 -22.22
N ALA A 85 -8.81 -8.76 -22.87
CA ALA A 85 -7.49 -9.31 -22.60
C ALA A 85 -7.00 -8.99 -21.18
N ASP A 86 -6.00 -9.74 -20.72
CA ASP A 86 -5.37 -9.48 -19.41
C ASP A 86 -4.74 -8.08 -19.35
N THR A 87 -4.52 -7.61 -18.12
CA THR A 87 -3.98 -6.29 -17.84
C THR A 87 -2.61 -6.06 -18.49
N VAL A 88 -2.43 -4.92 -19.16
CA VAL A 88 -1.13 -4.46 -19.62
C VAL A 88 -0.50 -3.57 -18.55
N GLU A 89 0.57 -4.02 -17.88
CA GLU A 89 1.20 -3.29 -16.77
C GLU A 89 1.60 -1.84 -17.11
N GLY A 90 2.03 -1.57 -18.34
CA GLY A 90 2.36 -0.21 -18.80
C GLY A 90 1.16 0.74 -18.89
N LEU A 91 -0.05 0.19 -18.96
CA LEU A 91 -1.31 0.94 -18.96
C LEU A 91 -1.94 1.01 -17.57
N LEU A 92 -1.48 0.23 -16.61
CA LEU A 92 -1.97 0.24 -15.23
C LEU A 92 -1.26 1.34 -14.43
N ARG A 93 -2.04 2.08 -13.63
CA ARG A 93 -1.48 2.98 -12.63
C ARG A 93 -2.10 2.74 -11.28
N MET A 94 -1.26 2.36 -10.32
CA MET A 94 -1.64 2.20 -8.93
C MET A 94 -0.78 3.06 -8.02
N GLY A 95 -1.40 3.68 -7.02
CA GLY A 95 -0.69 4.50 -6.05
C GLY A 95 -1.57 5.46 -5.27
N PHE A 96 -0.95 6.51 -4.75
CA PHE A 96 -1.56 7.41 -3.77
C PHE A 96 -1.30 8.87 -4.16
N HIS A 97 -2.32 9.72 -3.97
CA HIS A 97 -2.12 11.16 -4.02
C HIS A 97 -1.17 11.62 -2.91
N TRP A 98 -0.42 12.68 -3.22
CA TRP A 98 0.58 13.27 -2.34
C TRP A 98 0.38 14.78 -2.27
N SER A 99 0.52 15.35 -1.07
CA SER A 99 0.38 16.80 -0.82
C SER A 99 -1.02 17.33 -1.17
N ILE A 100 -1.12 18.43 -1.92
CA ILE A 100 -2.34 19.21 -2.18
C ILE A 100 -3.51 18.46 -2.86
N PHE A 101 -3.27 17.26 -3.40
CA PHE A 101 -4.31 16.45 -4.06
C PHE A 101 -4.94 15.39 -3.14
N VAL A 102 -4.54 15.33 -1.86
CA VAL A 102 -5.20 14.47 -0.87
C VAL A 102 -6.52 15.12 -0.45
N THR A 103 -7.62 14.68 -1.04
CA THR A 103 -8.96 15.24 -0.80
C THR A 103 -9.70 14.55 0.35
N VAL A 104 -9.41 13.26 0.61
CA VAL A 104 -9.99 12.50 1.73
C VAL A 104 -8.87 12.00 2.62
N ARG A 105 -8.94 12.35 3.92
CA ARG A 105 -7.96 11.94 4.95
C ARG A 105 -8.27 10.54 5.50
N HIS A 106 -8.23 9.56 4.62
CA HIS A 106 -8.31 8.13 4.90
C HIS A 106 -7.51 7.42 3.82
N LEU A 107 -6.62 6.50 4.16
CA LEU A 107 -5.71 5.86 3.23
C LEU A 107 -6.49 5.07 2.17
N HIS A 108 -6.34 5.53 0.93
CA HIS A 108 -6.94 4.92 -0.26
C HIS A 108 -5.90 4.85 -1.38
N MET A 109 -5.77 3.68 -1.99
CA MET A 109 -4.96 3.48 -3.18
C MET A 109 -5.85 3.66 -4.41
N HIS A 110 -5.44 4.50 -5.34
CA HIS A 110 -6.07 4.59 -6.66
C HIS A 110 -5.57 3.46 -7.53
N LEU A 111 -6.48 2.87 -8.30
CA LEU A 111 -6.21 1.99 -9.43
C LEU A 111 -6.85 2.59 -10.67
N LEU A 112 -6.04 2.87 -11.69
CA LEU A 112 -6.47 3.46 -12.96
C LEU A 112 -6.06 2.58 -14.14
N TYR A 113 -7.01 2.18 -14.98
CA TYR A 113 -6.77 1.36 -16.17
C TYR A 113 -7.84 1.57 -17.26
N PRO A 114 -7.48 1.50 -18.55
CA PRO A 114 -6.14 1.75 -19.09
C PRO A 114 -5.83 3.26 -19.03
N THR A 115 -4.62 3.61 -18.62
CA THR A 115 -4.19 5.02 -18.50
C THR A 115 -4.17 5.77 -19.84
N ARG A 116 -4.15 5.05 -20.97
CA ARG A 116 -4.25 5.66 -22.31
C ARG A 116 -5.54 6.43 -22.53
N GLU A 117 -6.63 6.02 -21.86
CA GLU A 117 -7.97 6.62 -21.97
C GLU A 117 -8.24 7.71 -20.93
N MET A 118 -7.23 8.04 -20.10
CA MET A 118 -7.34 9.15 -19.17
C MET A 118 -7.25 10.51 -19.89
N ASN A 119 -8.01 11.48 -19.40
CA ASN A 119 -7.84 12.88 -19.75
C ASN A 119 -6.39 13.34 -19.55
N PHE A 120 -5.88 14.12 -20.50
CA PHE A 120 -4.45 14.47 -20.58
C PHE A 120 -3.90 15.12 -19.30
N ILE A 121 -4.63 16.07 -18.70
CA ILE A 121 -4.22 16.75 -17.46
C ILE A 121 -4.08 15.75 -16.31
N TYR A 122 -5.06 14.86 -16.14
CA TYR A 122 -5.06 13.86 -15.08
C TYR A 122 -3.91 12.87 -15.27
N ARG A 123 -3.69 12.39 -16.50
CA ARG A 123 -2.62 11.44 -16.84
C ARG A 123 -1.22 12.03 -16.65
N SER A 124 -1.04 13.28 -17.08
CA SER A 124 0.27 13.92 -17.21
C SER A 124 0.70 14.74 -15.99
N ILE A 125 -0.24 15.13 -15.12
CA ILE A 125 0.04 15.97 -13.94
C ILE A 125 -0.41 15.28 -12.65
N ILE A 126 -1.71 15.04 -12.49
CA ILE A 126 -2.30 14.63 -11.21
C ILE A 126 -1.89 13.21 -10.81
N PHE A 127 -1.99 12.26 -11.74
CA PHE A 127 -1.61 10.86 -11.55
C PHE A 127 -0.23 10.55 -12.16
N ARG A 128 0.59 11.55 -12.45
CA ARG A 128 1.96 11.31 -12.91
C ARG A 128 2.84 10.97 -11.72
N SER A 129 3.54 9.83 -11.79
CA SER A 129 4.55 9.45 -10.80
C SER A 129 5.54 10.61 -10.60
N GLY A 130 5.61 11.13 -9.38
CA GLY A 130 6.34 12.35 -9.09
C GLY A 130 5.69 13.13 -7.96
N ARG A 131 5.80 14.46 -7.99
CA ARG A 131 5.47 15.38 -6.88
C ARG A 131 4.13 15.08 -6.19
N PHE A 132 3.11 14.78 -6.97
CA PHE A 132 1.71 14.70 -6.54
C PHE A 132 1.15 13.28 -6.46
N PHE A 133 1.87 12.29 -6.98
CA PHE A 133 1.44 10.91 -6.97
C PHE A 133 2.63 9.98 -6.75
N ARG A 134 2.53 9.12 -5.74
CA ARG A 134 3.52 8.08 -5.48
C ARG A 134 2.91 6.74 -5.89
N THR A 135 3.60 6.02 -6.76
CA THR A 135 3.15 4.68 -7.18
C THR A 135 3.22 3.71 -6.02
N THR A 136 2.36 2.67 -6.04
CA THR A 136 2.39 1.61 -5.04
C THR A 136 3.76 0.95 -4.96
N LYS A 137 4.39 0.69 -6.12
CA LYS A 137 5.76 0.20 -6.21
C LYS A 137 6.74 1.09 -5.42
N ASN A 138 6.71 2.40 -5.61
CA ASN A 138 7.62 3.32 -4.91
C ASN A 138 7.38 3.28 -3.38
N ILE A 139 6.14 3.17 -2.92
CA ILE A 139 5.82 3.06 -1.49
C ILE A 139 6.36 1.76 -0.91
N ILE A 140 6.08 0.61 -1.57
CA ILE A 140 6.56 -0.71 -1.17
C ILE A 140 8.09 -0.73 -1.11
N ASP A 141 8.77 -0.31 -2.17
CA ASP A 141 10.24 -0.29 -2.23
C ASP A 141 10.86 0.54 -1.09
N ASN A 142 10.23 1.67 -0.74
CA ASN A 142 10.70 2.53 0.35
C ASN A 142 10.50 1.89 1.73
N LEU A 143 9.36 1.26 1.96
CA LEU A 143 9.06 0.55 3.21
C LEU A 143 9.98 -0.67 3.38
N GLU A 144 10.26 -1.41 2.31
CA GLU A 144 11.19 -2.55 2.32
C GLU A 144 12.64 -2.12 2.61
N LYS A 145 13.07 -0.99 2.04
CA LYS A 145 14.37 -0.39 2.37
C LYS A 145 14.47 0.01 3.84
N LYS A 146 13.42 0.63 4.40
CA LYS A 146 13.36 0.96 5.84
C LYS A 146 13.40 -0.29 6.71
N LYS A 147 12.59 -1.32 6.39
CA LYS A 147 12.61 -2.63 7.08
C LYS A 147 14.00 -3.24 7.14
N SER A 148 14.71 -3.18 6.02
CA SER A 148 16.06 -3.74 5.91
C SER A 148 17.09 -2.93 6.70
N ALA A 149 16.92 -1.60 6.80
CA ALA A 149 17.78 -0.74 7.61
C ALA A 149 17.58 -0.99 9.11
N ASP A 150 16.33 -1.10 9.56
CA ASP A 150 15.97 -1.36 10.96
C ASP A 150 16.53 -2.71 11.43
N GLY A 151 16.33 -3.78 10.64
CA GLY A 151 16.87 -5.10 10.97
C GLY A 151 18.42 -5.16 10.98
N ARG A 152 19.10 -4.30 10.22
CA ARG A 152 20.58 -4.16 10.30
C ARG A 152 21.01 -3.45 11.57
N LEU A 153 20.25 -2.48 12.06
CA LEU A 153 20.52 -1.76 13.31
C LEU A 153 20.33 -2.69 14.52
N ASP A 154 19.28 -3.51 14.51
CA ASP A 154 19.02 -4.48 15.57
C ASP A 154 20.14 -5.54 15.67
N ARG A 155 20.55 -6.11 14.53
CA ARG A 155 21.70 -7.03 14.48
C ARG A 155 23.01 -6.39 14.97
N LYS A 156 23.28 -5.13 14.62
CA LYS A 156 24.48 -4.42 15.10
C LYS A 156 24.46 -4.15 16.61
N LYS A 157 23.27 -3.97 17.21
CA LYS A 157 23.13 -3.84 18.67
C LYS A 157 23.36 -5.19 19.36
N GLU A 158 22.81 -6.27 18.83
CA GLU A 158 22.94 -7.64 19.36
C GLU A 158 24.40 -8.15 19.36
N VAL A 159 25.14 -7.90 18.26
CA VAL A 159 26.57 -8.24 18.17
C VAL A 159 27.42 -7.47 19.18
N LYS A 160 27.06 -6.20 19.47
CA LYS A 160 27.78 -5.39 20.47
C LYS A 160 27.45 -5.75 21.92
N SER A 161 26.28 -6.35 22.17
CA SER A 161 25.85 -6.71 23.53
C SER A 161 26.22 -8.13 23.95
N THR A 162 26.76 -8.96 23.05
CA THR A 162 27.21 -10.32 23.40
C THR A 162 28.61 -10.24 24.04
N PRO A 163 28.78 -10.55 25.33
CA PRO A 163 30.11 -10.66 25.93
C PRO A 163 30.81 -11.87 25.32
N ALA A 164 32.10 -11.76 25.02
CA ALA A 164 32.91 -12.91 24.66
C ALA A 164 32.90 -13.91 25.83
N ALA A 165 32.13 -14.97 25.70
CA ALA A 165 32.18 -16.11 26.60
C ALA A 165 33.54 -16.78 26.42
N THR A 166 34.48 -16.51 27.33
CA THR A 166 35.72 -17.27 27.47
C THR A 166 35.34 -18.62 28.06
N GLY A 167 35.19 -19.61 27.19
CA GLY A 167 34.91 -20.99 27.55
C GLY A 167 36.08 -21.88 27.15
N GLN A 168 36.49 -22.71 28.12
CA GLN A 168 37.28 -23.94 27.97
C GLN A 168 38.74 -23.76 27.61
N ASN A 169 39.67 -24.59 28.05
CA ASN A 169 39.87 -25.56 29.13
C ASN A 169 41.36 -25.96 28.97
N ASP A 170 41.84 -26.88 29.79
CA ASP A 170 43.09 -27.65 29.63
C ASP A 170 44.32 -27.02 30.30
N LEU A 171 45.12 -27.70 31.12
CA LEU A 171 45.22 -29.11 31.57
C LEU A 171 46.10 -29.08 32.87
N PRO A 172 46.44 -30.19 33.57
CA PRO A 172 46.54 -30.24 35.03
C PRO A 172 47.99 -30.15 35.58
N ASP A 173 48.08 -30.13 36.91
CA ASP A 173 49.29 -30.10 37.74
C ASP A 173 50.33 -31.19 37.43
N THR A 174 51.60 -30.79 37.55
CA THR A 174 52.75 -31.67 37.80
C THR A 174 53.63 -31.04 38.88
N THR A 175 53.51 -31.48 40.14
CA THR A 175 54.54 -32.08 41.02
C THR A 175 53.96 -32.24 42.43
#